data_AF-A0A8S3J291-F1
#
_entry.id   AF-A0A8S3J291-F1
#
_cell.length_a   1.000
_cell.length_b   1.000
_cell.length_c   1.000
_cell.angle_alpha   90.00
_cell.angle_beta   90.00
_cell.angle_gamma   90.00
#
_symmetry.space_group_name_H-M   'P 1'
#
loop_
_entity.id
_entity.type
_entity.pdbx_description
1 polymer ?
#
loop_
_entity_poly.entity_id
_entity_poly.type
_entity_poly.pdbx_seq_one_letter_code
_entity_poly.pdbx_strand_id
1 'polypeptide(L)'
;KQGKPAETTDGAKTKEEPSKASAASSGPAPRTTPSVPTVPKGPLRETPTSQISVTPATQMQTATGIDPHKITGTRSETRVKMSRMRLKIAERLKEAQNTCAMLTTFNEIDMSNMVEFRKKYAEQFLKRHNMKLGFMSAFVKASACALVDNPIVNAVIDGNETVYRDYVDISVAVASPKGLVVPVIRNVEKMNYADIERTISEYGEK
;
A
#
# COMPACT_ATOMS: atom_id res chain seq x y z
N LYS A 1 -49.11 66.70 9.49
CA LYS A 1 -48.19 66.56 8.35
C LYS A 1 -47.14 65.54 8.73
N GLN A 2 -47.05 64.44 7.96
CA GLN A 2 -45.87 63.57 7.68
C GLN A 2 -44.82 63.40 8.80
N GLY A 3 -44.41 62.23 9.26
CA GLY A 3 -44.58 60.83 8.88
C GLY A 3 -43.79 59.95 9.88
N LYS A 4 -44.23 58.70 10.05
CA LYS A 4 -43.53 57.58 10.73
C LYS A 4 -42.53 56.94 9.73
N PRO A 5 -41.72 55.92 10.10
CA PRO A 5 -40.86 55.70 11.26
C PRO A 5 -39.43 55.27 10.83
N ALA A 6 -38.47 55.17 11.76
CA ALA A 6 -37.32 54.27 11.59
C ALA A 6 -36.88 53.72 12.95
N GLU A 7 -36.75 52.40 12.98
CA GLU A 7 -36.54 51.52 14.11
C GLU A 7 -35.05 51.19 14.25
N THR A 8 -34.70 50.70 15.44
CA THR A 8 -33.48 49.95 15.82
C THR A 8 -32.37 50.75 16.50
N THR A 9 -32.27 50.47 17.79
CA THR A 9 -31.33 50.92 18.82
C THR A 9 -29.95 50.29 18.68
N ASP A 10 -28.92 51.12 18.80
CA ASP A 10 -27.53 50.75 19.05
C ASP A 10 -27.15 51.09 20.51
N GLY A 11 -26.29 50.27 21.12
CA GLY A 11 -25.53 50.63 22.31
C GLY A 11 -25.80 49.81 23.59
N ALA A 12 -24.88 48.90 23.91
CA ALA A 12 -24.30 48.79 25.26
C ALA A 12 -23.05 47.88 25.30
N LYS A 13 -21.88 48.49 25.52
CA LYS A 13 -20.64 47.88 26.03
C LYS A 13 -20.80 47.46 27.49
N THR A 14 -20.07 46.44 27.95
CA THR A 14 -19.31 46.46 29.23
C THR A 14 -18.21 45.37 29.20
N LYS A 15 -17.08 45.69 29.83
CA LYS A 15 -15.77 45.01 29.87
C LYS A 15 -15.38 44.83 31.37
N GLU A 16 -14.44 43.90 31.63
CA GLU A 16 -13.62 43.64 32.86
C GLU A 16 -14.21 42.69 33.94
N GLU A 17 -13.69 41.46 34.17
CA GLU A 17 -12.44 40.97 34.88
C GLU A 17 -12.50 41.10 36.43
N PRO A 18 -11.73 40.35 37.29
CA PRO A 18 -10.80 39.21 37.11
C PRO A 18 -10.91 38.09 38.20
N SER A 19 -10.09 37.02 38.13
CA SER A 19 -9.62 36.27 39.33
C SER A 19 -8.45 35.32 38.98
N LYS A 20 -7.32 35.49 39.69
CA LYS A 20 -6.06 34.74 39.55
C LYS A 20 -5.90 33.69 40.66
N ALA A 21 -5.22 32.59 40.29
CA ALA A 21 -4.24 31.79 41.04
C ALA A 21 -4.67 30.94 42.27
N SER A 22 -4.40 29.63 42.19
CA SER A 22 -3.58 28.92 43.19
C SER A 22 -3.15 27.53 42.66
N ALA A 23 -1.97 27.09 43.08
CA ALA A 23 -1.26 25.90 42.62
C ALA A 23 -1.40 24.69 43.57
N ALA A 24 -1.25 23.49 42.98
CA ALA A 24 -0.73 22.22 43.52
C ALA A 24 -1.45 21.48 44.70
N SER A 25 -1.87 20.23 44.44
CA SER A 25 -1.38 19.03 45.16
C SER A 25 -1.94 17.69 44.61
N SER A 26 -0.99 16.78 44.34
CA SER A 26 -0.94 15.30 44.32
C SER A 26 -2.20 14.39 44.40
N GLY A 27 -2.27 13.41 43.48
CA GLY A 27 -2.99 12.12 43.65
C GLY A 27 -2.93 11.22 42.38
N PRO A 28 -2.79 9.88 42.46
CA PRO A 28 -2.00 9.09 41.50
C PRO A 28 -2.77 8.43 40.32
N ALA A 29 -2.02 8.13 39.26
CA ALA A 29 -2.46 7.50 38.01
C ALA A 29 -2.80 5.99 38.18
N PRO A 30 -3.88 5.48 37.54
CA PRO A 30 -4.09 4.05 37.42
C PRO A 30 -3.21 3.46 36.31
N ARG A 31 -2.28 2.58 36.68
CA ARG A 31 -1.64 1.65 35.75
C ARG A 31 -2.59 0.48 35.50
N THR A 32 -3.09 0.34 34.27
CA THR A 32 -3.72 -0.89 33.81
C THR A 32 -2.89 -1.49 32.68
N THR A 33 -2.18 -2.57 32.98
CA THR A 33 -1.52 -3.44 32.01
C THR A 33 -2.57 -4.34 31.33
N PRO A 34 -2.62 -4.42 29.98
CA PRO A 34 -3.41 -5.45 29.32
C PRO A 34 -2.73 -6.82 29.43
N SER A 35 -3.52 -7.82 29.84
CA SER A 35 -3.13 -9.21 30.03
C SER A 35 -3.02 -9.97 28.69
N VAL A 36 -1.96 -10.76 28.53
CA VAL A 36 -1.69 -11.59 27.35
C VAL A 36 -2.49 -12.90 27.44
N PRO A 37 -3.20 -13.34 26.39
CA PRO A 37 -3.87 -14.65 26.40
C PRO A 37 -2.88 -15.80 26.19
N THR A 38 -2.94 -16.80 27.08
CA THR A 38 -2.15 -18.03 27.07
C THR A 38 -2.69 -19.05 26.05
N VAL A 39 -1.82 -19.56 25.17
CA VAL A 39 -2.12 -20.64 24.21
C VAL A 39 -2.05 -22.01 24.92
N PRO A 40 -3.08 -22.89 24.84
CA PRO A 40 -3.02 -24.23 25.42
C PRO A 40 -2.15 -25.18 24.58
N LYS A 41 -1.19 -25.85 25.23
CA LYS A 41 -0.42 -26.97 24.67
C LYS A 41 -1.25 -28.26 24.75
N GLY A 42 -1.61 -28.84 23.61
CA GLY A 42 -2.13 -30.21 23.49
C GLY A 42 -1.12 -31.15 22.82
N PRO A 43 -1.13 -32.47 23.09
CA PRO A 43 -0.05 -33.38 22.73
C PRO A 43 -0.19 -33.90 21.30
N LEU A 44 0.91 -33.87 20.54
CA LEU A 44 1.01 -34.50 19.22
C LEU A 44 1.02 -36.03 19.38
N ARG A 45 0.04 -36.69 18.76
CA ARG A 45 -0.08 -38.15 18.74
C ARG A 45 0.71 -38.70 17.55
N GLU A 46 1.76 -39.45 17.84
CA GLU A 46 2.59 -40.14 16.87
C GLU A 46 1.86 -41.40 16.35
N THR A 47 1.76 -41.54 15.03
CA THR A 47 1.39 -42.81 14.39
C THR A 47 2.62 -43.40 13.68
N PRO A 48 2.93 -44.69 13.89
CA PRO A 48 4.18 -45.31 13.46
C PRO A 48 4.20 -45.60 11.95
N THR A 49 5.31 -45.24 11.32
CA THR A 49 5.63 -45.49 9.91
C THR A 49 5.74 -46.99 9.63
N SER A 50 4.89 -47.49 8.74
CA SER A 50 4.98 -48.84 8.18
C SER A 50 6.22 -48.94 7.29
N GLN A 51 7.06 -49.93 7.56
CA GLN A 51 8.30 -50.24 6.85
C GLN A 51 8.00 -50.66 5.41
N ILE A 52 8.64 -50.03 4.43
CA ILE A 52 8.75 -50.52 3.05
C ILE A 52 10.21 -50.85 2.80
N SER A 53 10.45 -52.14 2.58
CA SER A 53 11.71 -52.74 2.15
C SER A 53 11.99 -52.41 0.69
N VAL A 54 13.20 -51.93 0.39
CA VAL A 54 13.70 -51.69 -0.98
C VAL A 54 14.82 -52.66 -1.30
N THR A 55 14.57 -53.52 -2.29
CA THR A 55 15.58 -54.35 -2.97
C THR A 55 16.38 -53.47 -3.95
N PRO A 56 17.72 -53.61 -4.05
CA PRO A 56 18.52 -52.76 -4.93
C PRO A 56 18.49 -53.30 -6.37
N ALA A 57 18.19 -52.41 -7.33
CA ALA A 57 18.40 -52.66 -8.74
C ALA A 57 19.49 -51.71 -9.28
N THR A 58 20.40 -52.33 -10.01
CA THR A 58 21.64 -51.89 -10.62
C THR A 58 21.60 -50.56 -11.39
N GLN A 59 22.73 -49.87 -11.25
CA GLN A 59 23.29 -48.72 -11.97
C GLN A 59 22.87 -48.52 -13.44
N MET A 60 22.64 -47.26 -13.83
CA MET A 60 23.23 -46.69 -15.05
C MET A 60 23.39 -45.17 -14.92
N GLN A 61 24.49 -44.70 -15.51
CA GLN A 61 25.14 -43.41 -15.29
C GLN A 61 24.55 -42.26 -16.11
N THR A 62 24.91 -41.05 -15.66
CA THR A 62 25.14 -39.81 -16.44
C THR A 62 23.93 -39.06 -17.00
N ALA A 63 23.46 -38.09 -16.21
CA ALA A 63 23.41 -36.69 -16.61
C ALA A 63 23.37 -35.83 -15.33
N THR A 64 24.48 -35.16 -15.01
CA THR A 64 24.55 -34.20 -13.89
C THR A 64 23.78 -32.92 -14.25
N GLY A 65 22.46 -32.98 -14.12
CA GLY A 65 21.61 -31.81 -13.90
C GLY A 65 21.58 -31.52 -12.40
N ILE A 66 22.53 -30.72 -11.91
CA ILE A 66 22.45 -30.22 -10.53
C ILE A 66 21.43 -29.07 -10.55
N ASP A 67 20.22 -29.34 -10.08
CA ASP A 67 19.28 -28.30 -9.68
C ASP A 67 19.95 -27.44 -8.58
N PRO A 68 20.11 -26.12 -8.76
CA PRO A 68 20.91 -25.29 -7.84
C PRO A 68 20.25 -25.06 -6.46
N HIS A 69 19.13 -25.71 -6.15
CA HIS A 69 18.31 -25.38 -4.97
C HIS A 69 17.96 -26.55 -4.04
N LYS A 70 18.60 -27.71 -4.14
CA LYS A 70 18.42 -28.76 -3.13
C LYS A 70 19.39 -28.54 -1.96
N ILE A 71 18.87 -28.09 -0.82
CA ILE A 71 19.65 -27.98 0.42
C ILE A 71 19.82 -29.39 0.99
N THR A 72 21.00 -29.99 0.82
CA THR A 72 21.30 -31.40 1.16
C THR A 72 21.93 -31.59 2.54
N GLY A 73 21.97 -30.56 3.40
CA GLY A 73 22.56 -30.66 4.76
C GLY A 73 24.08 -30.83 4.80
N THR A 74 24.73 -30.90 3.63
CA THR A 74 26.19 -30.81 3.46
C THR A 74 26.63 -29.35 3.54
N ARG A 75 27.81 -29.07 4.12
CA ARG A 75 28.43 -27.72 4.16
C ARG A 75 28.93 -27.25 2.77
N SER A 76 28.13 -27.47 1.73
CA SER A 76 28.44 -27.11 0.35
C SER A 76 27.78 -25.77 0.02
N GLU A 77 28.61 -24.77 -0.29
CA GLU A 77 28.18 -23.45 -0.74
C GLU A 77 28.14 -23.38 -2.27
N THR A 78 27.00 -23.06 -2.87
CA THR A 78 26.89 -22.76 -4.30
C THR A 78 26.82 -21.26 -4.51
N ARG A 79 27.86 -20.67 -5.09
CA ARG A 79 27.92 -19.24 -5.39
C ARG A 79 27.44 -18.99 -6.81
N VAL A 80 26.31 -18.30 -6.94
CA VAL A 80 25.77 -17.87 -8.25
C VAL A 80 26.07 -16.39 -8.46
N LYS A 81 26.72 -16.05 -9.57
CA LYS A 81 27.00 -14.66 -9.94
C LYS A 81 25.70 -13.93 -10.29
N MET A 82 25.46 -12.77 -9.71
CA MET A 82 24.29 -11.95 -10.05
C MET A 82 24.38 -11.43 -11.49
N SER A 83 23.23 -11.35 -12.17
CA SER A 83 23.12 -10.63 -13.42
C SER A 83 23.32 -9.13 -13.19
N ARG A 84 23.81 -8.40 -14.20
CA ARG A 84 24.03 -6.95 -14.11
C ARG A 84 22.75 -6.19 -13.76
N MET A 85 21.61 -6.60 -14.33
CA MET A 85 20.30 -6.00 -14.04
C MET A 85 19.92 -6.17 -12.57
N ARG A 86 20.08 -7.37 -12.01
CA ARG A 86 19.75 -7.65 -10.60
C ARG A 86 20.64 -6.87 -9.64
N LEU A 87 21.93 -6.75 -9.96
CA LEU A 87 22.89 -5.99 -9.17
C LEU A 87 22.50 -4.51 -9.11
N LYS A 88 22.15 -3.91 -10.26
CA LYS A 88 21.71 -2.51 -10.33
C LYS A 88 20.40 -2.25 -9.58
N ILE A 89 19.45 -3.20 -9.61
CA ILE A 89 18.21 -3.11 -8.82
C ILE A 89 18.55 -3.10 -7.33
N ALA A 90 19.44 -3.99 -6.87
CA ALA A 90 19.84 -4.05 -5.47
C ALA A 90 20.52 -2.75 -5.00
N GLU A 91 21.40 -2.17 -5.82
CA GLU A 91 22.02 -0.87 -5.55
C GLU A 91 20.98 0.24 -5.40
N ARG A 92 20.03 0.35 -6.34
CA ARG A 92 18.97 1.37 -6.31
C ARG A 92 18.04 1.21 -5.10
N LEU A 93 17.68 -0.02 -4.74
CA LEU A 93 16.87 -0.27 -3.56
C LEU A 93 17.60 0.15 -2.27
N LYS A 94 18.91 -0.10 -2.18
CA LYS A 94 19.70 0.30 -1.02
C LYS A 94 19.88 1.82 -0.95
N GLU A 95 20.09 2.46 -2.09
CA GLU A 95 20.16 3.93 -2.20
C GLU A 95 18.85 4.59 -1.72
N ALA A 96 17.69 4.06 -2.14
CA ALA A 96 16.38 4.58 -1.71
C ALA A 96 16.17 4.45 -0.19
N GLN A 97 16.57 3.33 0.42
CA GLN A 97 16.48 3.14 1.87
C GLN A 97 17.39 4.08 2.66
N ASN A 98 18.59 4.37 2.14
CA ASN A 98 19.54 5.24 2.82
C ASN A 98 19.17 6.72 2.67
N THR A 99 18.55 7.10 1.54
CA THR A 99 18.18 8.49 1.23
C THR A 99 16.87 8.89 1.93
N CYS A 100 15.89 7.99 1.96
CA CYS A 100 14.56 8.27 2.48
C CYS A 100 14.36 7.67 3.88
N ALA A 101 13.86 8.47 4.82
CA ALA A 101 13.37 7.95 6.10
C ALA A 101 12.02 7.24 5.87
N MET A 102 12.07 5.94 5.59
CA MET A 102 10.87 5.14 5.29
C MET A 102 10.09 4.81 6.57
N LEU A 103 8.87 5.31 6.67
CA LEU A 103 7.90 4.97 7.71
C LEU A 103 6.62 4.43 7.04
N THR A 104 5.98 3.46 7.69
CA THR A 104 4.77 2.82 7.16
C THR A 104 3.61 3.00 8.13
N THR A 105 2.49 3.48 7.61
CA THR A 105 1.21 3.54 8.32
C THR A 105 0.23 2.56 7.69
N PHE A 106 -0.74 2.07 8.46
CA PHE A 106 -1.73 1.11 8.02
C PHE A 106 -3.13 1.58 8.40
N ASN A 107 -4.07 1.41 7.48
CA ASN A 107 -5.49 1.68 7.67
C ASN A 107 -6.30 0.53 7.06
N GLU A 108 -7.53 0.34 7.52
CA GLU A 108 -8.49 -0.62 6.99
C GLU A 108 -9.56 0.12 6.15
N ILE A 109 -10.04 -0.52 5.08
CA ILE A 109 -11.03 0.06 4.16
C ILE A 109 -12.14 -0.96 3.93
N ASP A 110 -13.40 -0.55 4.14
CA ASP A 110 -14.57 -1.36 3.78
C ASP A 110 -14.81 -1.31 2.26
N MET A 111 -14.82 -2.49 1.64
CA MET A 111 -14.92 -2.68 0.20
C MET A 111 -16.33 -3.04 -0.26
N SER A 112 -17.28 -3.22 0.66
CA SER A 112 -18.64 -3.72 0.40
C SER A 112 -19.34 -2.91 -0.69
N ASN A 113 -19.34 -1.58 -0.54
CA ASN A 113 -19.96 -0.66 -1.50
C ASN A 113 -19.31 -0.72 -2.89
N MET A 114 -17.98 -0.88 -2.95
CA MET A 114 -17.28 -0.94 -4.23
C MET A 114 -17.54 -2.26 -4.96
N VAL A 115 -17.66 -3.36 -4.22
CA VAL A 115 -18.04 -4.66 -4.79
C VAL A 115 -19.46 -4.62 -5.34
N GLU A 116 -20.40 -3.98 -4.63
CA GLU A 116 -21.75 -3.78 -5.12
C GLU A 116 -21.80 -2.90 -6.38
N PHE A 117 -21.08 -1.77 -6.37
CA PHE A 117 -20.96 -0.89 -7.54
C PHE A 117 -20.48 -1.67 -8.77
N ARG A 118 -19.44 -2.49 -8.60
CA ARG A 118 -18.93 -3.34 -9.66
C ARG A 118 -19.99 -4.33 -10.15
N LYS A 119 -20.73 -5.00 -9.26
CA LYS A 119 -21.79 -5.95 -9.68
C LYS A 119 -22.89 -5.28 -10.49
N LYS A 120 -23.31 -4.06 -10.10
CA LYS A 120 -24.38 -3.31 -10.77
C LYS A 120 -23.99 -2.84 -12.17
N TYR A 121 -22.74 -2.39 -12.35
CA TYR A 121 -22.31 -1.72 -13.60
C TYR A 121 -21.34 -2.53 -14.47
N ALA A 122 -20.81 -3.67 -14.00
CA ALA A 122 -19.81 -4.44 -14.76
C ALA A 122 -20.31 -4.86 -16.15
N GLU A 123 -21.55 -5.34 -16.27
CA GLU A 123 -22.11 -5.78 -17.56
C GLU A 123 -22.32 -4.61 -18.53
N GLN A 124 -22.83 -3.48 -18.01
CA GLN A 124 -23.04 -2.27 -18.82
C GLN A 124 -21.71 -1.67 -19.28
N PHE A 125 -20.72 -1.67 -18.39
CA PHE A 125 -19.37 -1.19 -18.68
C PHE A 125 -18.69 -2.06 -19.74
N LEU A 126 -18.80 -3.38 -19.63
CA LEU A 126 -18.29 -4.31 -20.63
C LEU A 126 -18.93 -4.07 -22.00
N LYS A 127 -20.25 -3.85 -22.07
CA LYS A 127 -20.96 -3.59 -23.33
C LYS A 127 -20.56 -2.26 -23.98
N ARG A 128 -20.28 -1.22 -23.20
CA ARG A 128 -19.93 0.12 -23.71
C ARG A 128 -18.46 0.25 -24.09
N HIS A 129 -17.58 -0.30 -23.28
CA HIS A 129 -16.14 -0.06 -23.37
C HIS A 129 -15.35 -1.30 -23.77
N ASN A 130 -15.98 -2.48 -23.90
CA ASN A 130 -15.33 -3.77 -24.18
C ASN A 130 -14.17 -4.11 -23.21
N MET A 131 -14.24 -3.60 -21.98
CA MET A 131 -13.24 -3.81 -20.95
C MET A 131 -13.91 -4.26 -19.66
N LYS A 132 -13.20 -5.04 -18.85
CA LYS A 132 -13.70 -5.47 -17.55
C LYS A 132 -13.48 -4.35 -16.54
N LEU A 133 -14.53 -3.98 -15.81
CA LEU A 133 -14.39 -3.02 -14.72
C LEU A 133 -13.58 -3.67 -13.57
N GLY A 134 -12.41 -3.11 -13.32
CA GLY A 134 -11.51 -3.49 -12.23
C GLY A 134 -11.78 -2.70 -10.95
N PHE A 135 -11.06 -3.05 -9.89
CA PHE A 135 -11.00 -2.24 -8.67
C PHE A 135 -9.86 -1.21 -8.73
N MET A 136 -8.88 -1.43 -9.61
CA MET A 136 -7.68 -0.60 -9.72
C MET A 136 -8.02 0.82 -10.16
N SER A 137 -8.94 1.02 -11.11
CA SER A 137 -9.36 2.36 -11.51
C SER A 137 -9.95 3.18 -10.37
N ALA A 138 -10.69 2.56 -9.45
CA ALA A 138 -11.22 3.23 -8.28
C ALA A 138 -10.11 3.70 -7.34
N PHE A 139 -9.14 2.83 -7.05
CA PHE A 139 -7.99 3.18 -6.21
C PHE A 139 -7.09 4.24 -6.84
N VAL A 140 -6.77 4.11 -8.13
CA VAL A 140 -5.94 5.06 -8.85
C VAL A 140 -6.61 6.44 -8.90
N LYS A 141 -7.93 6.50 -9.14
CA LYS A 141 -8.66 7.76 -9.11
C LYS A 141 -8.78 8.35 -7.70
N ALA A 142 -9.04 7.53 -6.69
CA ALA A 142 -9.11 7.98 -5.30
C ALA A 142 -7.76 8.54 -4.81
N SER A 143 -6.66 7.85 -5.13
CA SER A 143 -5.30 8.33 -4.87
C SER A 143 -5.03 9.65 -5.59
N ALA A 144 -5.46 9.80 -6.84
CA ALA A 144 -5.29 11.06 -7.56
C ALA A 144 -6.03 12.22 -6.89
N CYS A 145 -7.27 12.02 -6.43
CA CYS A 145 -7.99 13.04 -5.67
C CYS A 145 -7.26 13.39 -4.35
N ALA A 146 -6.81 12.38 -3.60
CA ALA A 146 -6.08 12.60 -2.35
C ALA A 146 -4.75 13.35 -2.55
N LEU A 147 -4.07 13.13 -3.68
CA LEU A 147 -2.83 13.83 -4.06
C LEU A 147 -3.07 15.29 -4.45
N VAL A 148 -4.23 15.59 -5.06
CA VAL A 148 -4.63 16.98 -5.36
C VAL A 148 -4.95 17.73 -4.07
N ASP A 149 -5.63 17.09 -3.12
CA ASP A 149 -5.97 17.70 -1.83
C ASP A 149 -4.71 17.90 -0.94
N ASN A 150 -3.75 16.96 -1.00
CA ASN A 150 -2.51 17.00 -0.24
C ASN A 150 -1.28 17.01 -1.16
N PRO A 151 -0.91 18.18 -1.73
CA PRO A 151 0.16 18.28 -2.73
C PRO A 151 1.56 17.95 -2.18
N ILE A 152 1.74 17.97 -0.85
CA ILE A 152 3.01 17.60 -0.19
C ILE A 152 3.39 16.15 -0.50
N VAL A 153 2.40 15.25 -0.62
CA VAL A 153 2.65 13.83 -0.91
C VAL A 153 3.12 13.62 -2.36
N ASN A 154 2.74 14.51 -3.29
CA ASN A 154 3.16 14.46 -4.70
C ASN A 154 4.53 15.13 -4.96
N ALA A 155 5.05 15.86 -3.97
CA ALA A 155 6.30 16.60 -4.10
C ALA A 155 7.53 15.68 -3.99
N VAL A 156 8.66 16.14 -4.54
CA VAL A 156 9.95 15.46 -4.41
C VAL A 156 10.98 16.42 -3.83
N ILE A 157 11.82 15.89 -2.94
CA ILE A 157 12.96 16.61 -2.38
C ILE A 157 14.14 16.43 -3.34
N ASP A 158 14.66 17.54 -3.87
CA ASP A 158 15.87 17.57 -4.68
C ASP A 158 16.94 18.38 -3.94
N GLY A 159 17.88 17.68 -3.31
CA GLY A 159 18.89 18.28 -2.44
C GLY A 159 18.26 19.07 -1.29
N ASN A 160 18.27 20.41 -1.40
CA ASN A 160 17.78 21.33 -0.39
C ASN A 160 16.43 21.99 -0.74
N GLU A 161 15.85 21.63 -1.90
CA GLU A 161 14.60 22.22 -2.38
C GLU A 161 13.49 21.16 -2.45
N THR A 162 12.25 21.57 -2.22
CA THR A 162 11.07 20.72 -2.40
C THR A 162 10.34 21.12 -3.68
N VAL A 163 10.32 20.24 -4.66
CA VAL A 163 9.67 20.44 -5.95
C VAL A 163 8.23 19.94 -5.87
N TYR A 164 7.29 20.88 -5.89
CA TYR A 164 5.86 20.58 -6.02
C TYR A 164 5.50 20.34 -7.49
N ARG A 165 4.58 19.41 -7.75
CA ARG A 165 4.10 19.07 -9.09
C ARG A 165 2.60 19.31 -9.19
N ASP A 166 2.20 20.05 -10.22
CA ASP A 166 0.80 20.37 -10.51
C ASP A 166 0.06 19.25 -11.27
N TYR A 167 0.77 18.21 -11.66
CA TYR A 167 0.24 17.05 -12.38
C TYR A 167 0.36 15.79 -11.52
N VAL A 168 -0.54 14.82 -11.75
CA VAL A 168 -0.56 13.56 -11.02
C VAL A 168 -0.27 12.39 -11.96
N ASP A 169 0.98 11.94 -11.93
CA ASP A 169 1.44 10.75 -12.64
C ASP A 169 1.58 9.58 -11.64
N ILE A 170 0.82 8.50 -11.84
CA ILE A 170 0.80 7.35 -10.92
C ILE A 170 1.47 6.15 -11.58
N SER A 171 2.47 5.63 -10.89
CA SER A 171 3.16 4.39 -11.23
C SER A 171 2.40 3.18 -10.71
N VAL A 172 2.04 2.25 -11.59
CA VAL A 172 1.28 1.03 -11.22
C VAL A 172 2.16 -0.19 -11.47
N ALA A 173 2.36 -1.02 -10.44
CA ALA A 173 3.17 -2.22 -10.58
C ALA A 173 2.36 -3.35 -11.26
N VAL A 174 2.93 -3.90 -12.34
CA VAL A 174 2.35 -5.02 -13.11
C VAL A 174 3.33 -6.19 -13.08
N ALA A 175 2.81 -7.37 -12.76
CA ALA A 175 3.61 -8.60 -12.76
C ALA A 175 3.67 -9.18 -14.18
N SER A 176 4.89 -9.35 -14.70
CA SER A 176 5.15 -10.03 -15.98
C SER A 176 5.95 -11.33 -15.75
N PRO A 177 5.97 -12.27 -16.71
CA PRO A 177 6.78 -13.49 -16.60
C PRO A 177 8.29 -13.21 -16.45
N LYS A 178 8.75 -12.05 -16.95
CA LYS A 178 10.16 -11.62 -16.88
C LYS A 178 10.48 -10.86 -15.59
N GLY A 179 9.48 -10.59 -14.74
CA GLY A 179 9.63 -9.88 -13.47
C GLY A 179 8.58 -8.79 -13.24
N LEU A 180 8.78 -7.99 -12.21
CA LEU A 180 7.94 -6.84 -11.89
C LEU A 180 8.35 -5.65 -12.75
N VAL A 181 7.41 -5.05 -13.46
CA VAL A 181 7.60 -3.79 -14.18
C VAL A 181 6.63 -2.75 -13.64
N VAL A 182 7.03 -1.48 -13.69
CA VAL A 182 6.25 -0.37 -13.13
C VAL A 182 6.03 0.69 -14.21
N PRO A 183 5.01 0.54 -15.07
CA PRO A 183 4.58 1.58 -16.00
C PRO A 183 3.99 2.80 -15.27
N VAL A 184 4.02 3.95 -15.96
CA VAL A 184 3.50 5.23 -15.46
C VAL A 184 2.23 5.60 -16.22
N ILE A 185 1.13 5.82 -15.50
CA ILE A 185 -0.09 6.41 -16.03
C ILE A 185 -0.01 7.92 -15.80
N ARG A 186 -0.06 8.70 -16.88
CA ARG A 186 0.15 10.16 -16.82
C ARG A 186 -1.16 10.92 -16.74
N ASN A 187 -1.17 12.04 -16.02
CA ASN A 187 -2.31 12.95 -15.88
C ASN A 187 -3.62 12.26 -15.44
N VAL A 188 -3.53 11.44 -14.38
CA VAL A 188 -4.66 10.64 -13.88
C VAL A 188 -5.81 11.53 -13.37
N GLU A 189 -5.53 12.76 -12.97
CA GLU A 189 -6.52 13.70 -12.48
C GLU A 189 -7.60 14.04 -13.53
N LYS A 190 -7.25 14.02 -14.83
CA LYS A 190 -8.17 14.30 -15.95
C LYS A 190 -8.82 13.04 -16.55
N MET A 191 -8.30 11.86 -16.24
CA MET A 191 -8.79 10.60 -16.80
C MET A 191 -10.09 10.13 -16.15
N ASN A 192 -10.95 9.48 -16.93
CA ASN A 192 -12.12 8.80 -16.40
C ASN A 192 -11.79 7.33 -16.03
N TYR A 193 -12.67 6.65 -15.30
CA TYR A 193 -12.43 5.25 -14.89
C TYR A 193 -12.16 4.31 -16.08
N ALA A 194 -12.82 4.55 -17.22
CA ALA A 194 -12.62 3.77 -18.44
C ALA A 194 -11.22 3.94 -19.04
N ASP A 195 -10.70 5.16 -19.06
CA ASP A 195 -9.38 5.45 -19.63
C ASP A 195 -8.26 4.86 -18.77
N ILE A 196 -8.45 4.87 -17.44
CA ILE A 196 -7.52 4.26 -16.49
C ILE A 196 -7.47 2.74 -16.69
N GLU A 197 -8.62 2.06 -16.74
CA GLU A 197 -8.64 0.60 -16.98
C GLU A 197 -8.05 0.24 -18.35
N ARG A 198 -8.29 1.07 -19.38
CA ARG A 198 -7.71 0.86 -20.71
C ARG A 198 -6.19 0.90 -20.68
N THR A 199 -5.65 1.93 -20.03
CA THR A 199 -4.22 2.15 -19.92
C THR A 199 -3.55 1.03 -19.12
N ILE A 200 -4.18 0.59 -18.03
CA ILE A 200 -3.70 -0.55 -17.23
C ILE A 200 -3.73 -1.85 -18.05
N SER A 201 -4.81 -2.09 -18.81
CA SER A 201 -4.92 -3.29 -19.65
C SER A 201 -3.84 -3.32 -20.73
N GLU A 202 -3.58 -2.16 -21.37
CA GLU A 202 -2.53 -2.04 -22.39
C GLU A 202 -1.14 -2.35 -21.82
N TYR A 203 -0.84 -1.91 -20.60
CA TYR A 203 0.42 -2.26 -19.94
C TYR A 203 0.47 -3.70 -19.43
N GLY A 204 -0.67 -4.32 -19.16
CA GLY A 204 -0.75 -5.73 -18.77
C GLY A 204 -0.45 -6.70 -19.91
N GLU A 205 -0.71 -6.28 -21.16
CA GLU A 205 -0.45 -7.09 -22.35
C GLU A 205 1.00 -6.97 -22.86
N LYS A 206 1.73 -5.92 -22.47
CA LYS A 206 3.12 -5.64 -22.90
C LYS A 206 4.16 -6.28 -21.98
#